data_AF-A0A2A4TMG4-F1
#
_entry.id   AF-A0A2A4TMG4-F1
#
_cell.length_a   1.000
_cell.length_b   1.000
_cell.length_c   1.000
_cell.angle_alpha   90.00
_cell.angle_beta   90.00
_cell.angle_gamma   90.00
#
_symmetry.space_group_name_H-M   'P 1'
#
loop_
_entity.id
_entity.type
_entity.pdbx_description
1 polymer ?
#
loop_
_entity_poly.entity_id
_entity_poly.type
_entity_poly.pdbx_seq_one_letter_code
_entity_poly.pdbx_strand_id
1 'polypeptide(L)'
;MAKLKTGRHTSAIKAARQAEKRQIRNRALKKASRETAKVVLAAIEKKDSAGAQKSLKSAESALDKARKKGVVHWKTTARRKSRLATRVAKLTAK
;
A
#
# COMPACT_ATOMS: atom_id res chain seq x y z
N MET A 1 -0.79 2.64 39.43
CA MET A 1 0.69 2.80 39.48
C MET A 1 1.07 4.13 38.86
N ALA A 2 1.53 5.07 39.69
CA ALA A 2 1.80 6.45 39.30
C ALA A 2 2.88 6.53 38.20
N LYS A 3 2.62 7.33 37.15
CA LYS A 3 3.58 7.61 36.07
C LYS A 3 4.71 8.47 36.64
N LEU A 4 5.87 7.88 36.90
CA LEU A 4 7.08 8.64 37.25
C LEU A 4 7.42 9.62 36.11
N LYS A 5 7.55 10.91 36.44
CA LYS A 5 7.84 12.03 35.51
C LYS A 5 9.16 11.82 34.73
N THR A 6 10.12 11.13 35.33
CA THR A 6 11.42 10.74 34.76
C THR A 6 11.85 9.38 35.32
N GLY A 7 11.29 8.29 34.78
CA GLY A 7 11.66 6.91 35.12
C GLY A 7 12.44 6.20 33.99
N ARG A 8 13.20 5.15 34.36
CA ARG A 8 14.10 4.32 33.52
C ARG A 8 13.47 3.74 32.24
N HIS A 9 12.14 3.77 32.09
CA HIS A 9 11.39 3.19 30.96
C HIS A 9 10.39 4.15 30.28
N THR A 10 10.42 5.44 30.60
CA THR A 10 9.47 6.43 30.02
C THR A 10 9.63 6.59 28.50
N SER A 11 10.86 6.45 27.98
CA SER A 11 11.17 6.47 26.54
C SER A 11 10.58 5.26 25.81
N ALA A 12 10.68 4.06 26.38
CA ALA A 12 10.12 2.83 25.83
C ALA A 12 8.59 2.89 25.75
N ILE A 13 7.92 3.35 26.82
CA ILE A 13 6.46 3.56 26.85
C ILE A 13 6.03 4.61 25.80
N LYS A 14 6.83 5.65 25.58
CA LYS A 14 6.59 6.63 24.51
C LYS A 14 6.75 5.99 23.12
N ALA A 15 7.80 5.19 22.91
CA ALA A 15 8.03 4.49 21.65
C ALA A 15 6.89 3.51 21.33
N ALA A 16 6.38 2.77 22.30
CA ALA A 16 5.23 1.87 22.14
C ALA A 16 3.97 2.63 21.64
N ARG A 17 3.61 3.74 22.30
CA ARG A 17 2.49 4.61 21.86
C ARG A 17 2.70 5.19 20.46
N GLN A 18 3.93 5.53 20.09
CA GLN A 18 4.24 6.00 18.75
C GLN A 18 4.15 4.88 17.71
N ALA A 19 4.59 3.67 18.08
CA ALA A 19 4.56 2.50 17.22
C ALA A 19 3.12 2.12 16.86
N GLU A 20 2.19 2.11 17.81
CA GLU A 20 0.76 1.86 17.56
C GLU A 20 0.17 2.85 16.55
N LYS A 21 0.43 4.15 16.74
CA LYS A 21 -0.03 5.21 15.82
C LYS A 21 0.56 5.07 14.42
N ARG A 22 1.81 4.63 14.30
CA ARG A 22 2.46 4.35 13.00
C ARG A 22 1.87 3.09 12.38
N GLN A 23 1.63 2.05 13.17
CA GLN A 23 1.10 0.76 12.73
C GLN A 23 -0.29 0.91 12.10
N ILE A 24 -1.19 1.66 12.74
CA ILE A 24 -2.56 1.90 12.21
C ILE A 24 -2.49 2.55 10.82
N ARG A 25 -1.71 3.64 10.67
CA ARG A 25 -1.54 4.34 9.39
C ARG A 25 -0.89 3.46 8.32
N ASN A 26 0.17 2.73 8.68
CA ASN A 26 0.88 1.85 7.77
C ASN A 26 0.01 0.68 7.33
N ARG A 27 -0.81 0.13 8.23
CA ARG A 27 -1.76 -0.94 7.94
C ARG A 27 -2.80 -0.48 6.92
N ALA A 28 -3.38 0.70 7.10
CA ALA A 28 -4.36 1.25 6.16
C ALA A 28 -3.77 1.44 4.75
N LEU A 29 -2.59 2.07 4.64
CA LEU A 29 -1.91 2.27 3.34
C LEU A 29 -1.52 0.94 2.68
N LYS A 30 -1.02 -0.02 3.47
CA LYS A 30 -0.68 -1.35 2.97
C LYS A 30 -1.93 -2.09 2.50
N LYS A 31 -3.04 -2.01 3.23
CA LYS A 31 -4.34 -2.61 2.86
C LYS A 31 -4.87 -2.01 1.55
N ALA A 32 -4.94 -0.68 1.46
CA ALA A 32 -5.39 0.01 0.25
C ALA A 32 -4.57 -0.37 -1.00
N SER A 33 -3.25 -0.49 -0.86
CA SER A 33 -2.38 -0.93 -1.97
C SER A 33 -2.63 -2.36 -2.44
N ARG A 34 -3.09 -3.24 -1.53
CA ARG A 34 -3.43 -4.63 -1.85
C ARG A 34 -4.82 -4.73 -2.47
N GLU A 35 -5.78 -3.97 -1.94
CA GLU A 35 -7.16 -3.96 -2.44
C GLU A 35 -7.25 -3.40 -3.86
N THR A 36 -6.60 -2.26 -4.11
CA THR A 36 -6.55 -1.67 -5.47
C THR A 36 -5.91 -2.63 -6.48
N ALA A 37 -4.85 -3.35 -6.09
CA ALA A 37 -4.26 -4.39 -6.93
C ALA A 37 -5.23 -5.56 -7.19
N LYS A 38 -6.01 -5.99 -6.19
CA LYS A 38 -7.04 -7.03 -6.36
C LYS A 38 -8.13 -6.60 -7.33
N VAL A 39 -8.57 -5.34 -7.26
CA VAL A 39 -9.59 -4.80 -8.18
C VAL A 39 -9.11 -4.85 -9.63
N VAL A 40 -7.85 -4.50 -9.89
CA VAL A 40 -7.25 -4.62 -11.24
C VAL A 40 -7.25 -6.07 -11.72
N LEU A 41 -6.86 -7.01 -10.84
CA LEU A 41 -6.86 -8.43 -11.19
C LEU A 41 -8.26 -8.96 -11.49
N ALA A 42 -9.26 -8.57 -10.71
CA ALA A 42 -10.65 -8.94 -10.96
C ALA A 42 -11.19 -8.36 -12.29
N ALA A 43 -10.78 -7.14 -12.66
CA ALA A 43 -11.14 -6.55 -13.96
C ALA A 43 -10.50 -7.31 -15.14
N ILE A 44 -9.26 -7.77 -14.96
CA ILE A 44 -8.55 -8.60 -15.95
C ILE A 44 -9.27 -9.95 -16.13
N GLU A 45 -9.68 -10.60 -15.03
CA GLU A 45 -10.42 -11.87 -15.09
C GLU A 45 -11.75 -11.73 -15.84
N LYS A 46 -12.43 -10.59 -15.69
CA LYS A 46 -13.68 -10.26 -16.38
C LYS A 46 -13.50 -9.82 -17.85
N LYS A 47 -12.26 -9.72 -18.34
CA LYS A 47 -11.92 -9.24 -19.69
C LYS A 47 -12.40 -7.82 -20.02
N ASP A 48 -12.58 -6.98 -19.01
CA ASP A 48 -12.94 -5.56 -19.20
C ASP A 48 -11.69 -4.69 -19.37
N SER A 49 -11.35 -4.38 -20.63
CA SER A 49 -10.16 -3.59 -20.99
C SER A 49 -10.23 -2.14 -20.46
N ALA A 50 -11.38 -1.47 -20.63
CA ALA A 50 -11.57 -0.10 -20.20
C ALA A 50 -11.57 0.02 -18.66
N GLY A 51 -12.26 -0.88 -17.98
CA GLY A 51 -12.28 -0.96 -16.52
C GLY A 51 -10.92 -1.30 -15.92
N ALA A 52 -10.16 -2.18 -16.56
CA ALA A 52 -8.79 -2.50 -16.15
C ALA A 52 -7.85 -1.30 -16.26
N GLN A 53 -7.92 -0.52 -17.35
CA GLN A 53 -7.09 0.67 -17.55
C GLN A 53 -7.36 1.76 -16.51
N LYS A 54 -8.65 1.99 -16.19
CA LYS A 54 -9.07 2.96 -15.16
C LYS A 54 -8.61 2.52 -13.77
N SER A 55 -8.79 1.24 -13.46
CA SER A 55 -8.39 0.65 -12.18
C SER A 55 -6.86 0.65 -12.01
N LEU A 56 -6.10 0.47 -13.10
CA LEU A 56 -4.65 0.53 -13.09
C LEU A 56 -4.13 1.89 -12.62
N LYS A 57 -4.68 3.00 -13.15
CA LYS A 57 -4.29 4.37 -12.71
C LYS A 57 -4.54 4.58 -11.21
N SER A 58 -5.65 4.06 -10.68
CA SER A 58 -5.95 4.12 -9.25
C SER A 58 -4.96 3.30 -8.41
N ALA A 59 -4.61 2.09 -8.88
CA ALA A 59 -3.64 1.23 -8.23
C ALA A 59 -2.22 1.85 -8.22
N GLU A 60 -1.80 2.48 -9.30
CA GLU A 60 -0.53 3.21 -9.38
C GLU A 60 -0.46 4.34 -8.36
N SER A 61 -1.52 5.17 -8.27
CA SER A 61 -1.63 6.24 -7.28
C SER A 61 -1.55 5.72 -5.84
N ALA A 62 -2.24 4.62 -5.53
CA ALA A 62 -2.20 4.01 -4.20
C ALA A 62 -0.81 3.46 -3.85
N LEU A 63 -0.14 2.80 -4.81
CA LEU A 63 1.21 2.27 -4.63
C LEU A 63 2.27 3.37 -4.45
N ASP A 64 2.15 4.47 -5.20
CA ASP A 64 3.08 5.60 -5.09
C ASP A 64 2.85 6.41 -3.81
N LYS A 65 1.62 6.54 -3.32
CA LYS A 65 1.33 7.08 -1.98
C LYS A 65 1.98 6.22 -0.88
N ALA A 66 1.88 4.90 -0.98
CA ALA A 66 2.51 3.99 -0.02
C ALA A 66 4.06 4.09 -0.05
N ARG A 67 4.65 4.30 -1.24
CA ARG A 67 6.08 4.59 -1.40
C ARG A 67 6.46 5.93 -0.76
N LYS A 68 5.74 7.02 -1.05
CA LYS A 68 6.02 8.37 -0.53
C LYS A 68 6.01 8.40 1.00
N LYS A 69 5.18 7.58 1.63
CA LYS A 69 5.11 7.45 3.10
C LYS A 69 6.11 6.43 3.69
N GLY A 70 6.95 5.81 2.87
CA GLY A 70 7.96 4.84 3.32
C GLY A 70 7.40 3.49 3.79
N VAL A 71 6.12 3.20 3.53
CA VAL A 71 5.48 1.94 3.97
C VAL A 71 5.92 0.77 3.10
N VAL A 72 6.23 1.03 1.84
CA VAL A 72 6.71 0.05 0.86
C VAL A 72 7.97 0.59 0.19
N HIS A 73 9.00 -0.23 0.11
CA HIS A 73 10.24 0.12 -0.57
C HIS A 73 10.01 0.43 -2.05
N TRP A 74 10.72 1.41 -2.59
CA TRP A 74 10.53 1.89 -3.97
C TRP A 74 10.67 0.79 -5.02
N LYS A 75 11.64 -0.14 -4.87
CA LYS A 75 11.79 -1.30 -5.78
C LYS A 75 10.56 -2.23 -5.75
N THR A 76 9.93 -2.40 -4.59
CA THR A 76 8.73 -3.23 -4.47
C THR A 76 7.54 -2.56 -5.14
N THR A 77 7.41 -1.23 -5.00
CA THR A 77 6.40 -0.46 -5.73
C THR A 77 6.62 -0.55 -7.25
N ALA A 78 7.84 -0.32 -7.74
CA ALA A 78 8.16 -0.41 -9.16
C ALA A 78 7.85 -1.79 -9.75
N ARG A 79 8.27 -2.87 -9.06
CA ARG A 79 7.98 -4.25 -9.47
C ARG A 79 6.48 -4.54 -9.53
N ARG A 80 5.69 -4.03 -8.58
CA ARG A 80 4.23 -4.21 -8.57
C ARG A 80 3.56 -3.46 -9.72
N LYS A 81 3.95 -2.21 -9.98
CA LYS A 81 3.44 -1.42 -11.12
C LYS A 81 3.72 -2.11 -12.45
N SER A 82 4.98 -2.50 -12.68
CA SER A 82 5.39 -3.23 -13.89
C SER A 82 4.56 -4.50 -14.10
N ARG A 83 4.41 -5.35 -13.08
CA ARG A 83 3.64 -6.60 -13.19
C ARG A 83 2.15 -6.37 -13.53
N LEU A 84 1.53 -5.34 -12.95
CA LEU A 84 0.13 -5.01 -13.25
C LEU A 84 -0.01 -4.46 -14.68
N ALA A 85 0.87 -3.55 -15.08
CA ALA A 85 0.89 -2.98 -16.42
C ALA A 85 1.05 -4.05 -17.50
N THR A 86 1.99 -5.00 -17.33
CA THR A 86 2.17 -6.12 -18.27
C THR A 86 0.92 -6.98 -18.39
N ARG A 87 0.18 -7.22 -17.30
CA ARG A 87 -1.06 -8.03 -17.35
C ARG A 87 -2.18 -7.30 -18.07
N VAL A 88 -2.34 -5.99 -17.85
CA VAL A 88 -3.33 -5.18 -18.58
C VAL A 88 -2.96 -5.07 -20.06
N ALA A 89 -1.68 -4.85 -20.39
CA ALA A 89 -1.21 -4.77 -21.77
C ALA A 89 -1.45 -6.06 -22.56
N LYS A 90 -1.29 -7.24 -21.93
CA LYS A 90 -1.62 -8.53 -22.56
C LYS A 90 -3.10 -8.67 -22.92
N LEU A 91 -3.98 -7.95 -22.22
CA LEU A 91 -5.41 -7.98 -22.46
C LEU A 91 -5.81 -7.04 -23.61
N THR A 92 -5.06 -5.96 -23.83
CA THR A 92 -5.26 -5.00 -24.92
C THR A 92 -4.54 -5.38 -26.21
N ALA A 93 -3.46 -6.16 -26.14
CA ALA A 93 -2.64 -6.56 -27.29
C ALA A 93 -3.22 -7.77 -28.06
N LYS A 94 -4.46 -8.18 -27.75
CA LYS A 94 -5.18 -9.27 -28.41
C LYS A 94 -6.46 -8.70 -28.99
#